data_AF-A0A2W2GVU0-F1
#
_entry.id   AF-A0A2W2GVU0-F1
#
_cell.length_a   1.000
_cell.length_b   1.000
_cell.length_c   1.000
_cell.angle_alpha   90.00
_cell.angle_beta   90.00
_cell.angle_gamma   90.00
#
_symmetry.space_group_name_H-M   'P 1'
#
loop_
_entity.id
_entity.type
_entity.pdbx_description
1 polymer ?
#
loop_
_entity_poly.entity_id
_entity_poly.type
_entity_poly.pdbx_seq_one_letter_code
_entity_poly.pdbx_strand_id
1 'polypeptide(L)'
;MVIATNRDYQYRAAARLHTALCTVANGGIKEGLTAATEIIDAVPPGHRTNVVTHTARLVLNAVPPEQRISPAAADLRAVLGEP
;
A
#
# COMPACT_ATOMS: atom_id res chain seq x y z
N MET A 1 -11.54 5.93 25.39
CA MET A 1 -10.94 4.81 24.63
C MET A 1 -11.81 4.57 23.41
N VAL A 2 -11.37 5.00 22.22
CA VAL A 2 -12.12 4.75 20.98
C VAL A 2 -11.74 3.34 20.51
N ILE A 3 -12.67 2.40 20.58
CA ILE A 3 -12.47 1.08 19.98
C ILE A 3 -12.57 1.28 18.46
N ALA A 4 -11.42 1.46 17.80
CA ALA A 4 -11.38 1.52 16.35
C ALA A 4 -11.91 0.18 15.82
N THR A 5 -12.98 0.22 15.05
CA THR A 5 -13.58 -0.99 14.47
C THR A 5 -12.72 -1.49 13.31
N ASN A 6 -12.91 -2.74 12.92
CA ASN A 6 -12.26 -3.34 11.75
C ASN A 6 -12.45 -2.48 10.48
N ARG A 7 -13.62 -1.82 10.31
CA ARG A 7 -13.86 -0.88 9.20
C ARG A 7 -13.04 0.40 9.31
N ASP A 8 -12.83 0.93 10.51
CA ASP A 8 -12.04 2.16 10.70
C ASP A 8 -10.58 1.95 10.27
N TYR A 9 -10.00 0.79 10.59
CA TYR A 9 -8.66 0.42 10.13
C TYR A 9 -8.59 0.31 8.60
N GLN A 10 -9.58 -0.34 7.99
CA GLN A 10 -9.63 -0.51 6.53
C GLN A 10 -9.78 0.83 5.81
N TYR A 11 -10.71 1.69 6.24
CA TYR A 11 -10.93 2.99 5.61
C TYR A 11 -9.71 3.91 5.75
N ARG A 12 -9.07 3.93 6.93
CA ARG A 12 -7.85 4.72 7.13
C ARG A 12 -6.69 4.19 6.31
N ALA A 13 -6.52 2.87 6.23
CA ALA A 13 -5.49 2.26 5.40
C ALA A 13 -5.73 2.55 3.91
N ALA A 14 -6.95 2.34 3.42
CA ALA A 14 -7.31 2.60 2.03
C ALA A 14 -7.13 4.08 1.65
N ALA A 15 -7.53 5.02 2.52
CA ALA A 15 -7.34 6.44 2.29
C ALA A 15 -5.85 6.81 2.20
N ARG A 16 -5.01 6.28 3.10
CA ARG A 16 -3.56 6.51 3.06
C ARG A 16 -2.89 5.86 1.85
N LEU A 17 -3.37 4.70 1.41
CA LEU A 17 -2.89 4.06 0.17
C LEU A 17 -3.24 4.87 -1.07
N HIS A 18 -4.38 5.59 -1.09
CA HIS A 18 -4.65 6.56 -2.14
C HIS A 18 -3.68 7.74 -2.14
N THR A 19 -3.25 8.21 -0.97
CA THR A 19 -2.18 9.21 -0.91
C THR A 19 -0.88 8.66 -1.49
N ALA A 20 -0.49 7.44 -1.12
CA ALA A 20 0.69 6.77 -1.67
C ALA A 20 0.61 6.61 -3.20
N LEU A 21 -0.57 6.25 -3.73
CA LEU A 21 -0.84 6.18 -5.16
C LEU A 21 -0.60 7.53 -5.85
N CYS A 22 -1.12 8.62 -5.30
CA CYS A 22 -0.89 9.96 -5.83
C CYS A 22 0.59 10.33 -5.80
N THR A 23 1.31 9.99 -4.72
CA THR A 23 2.76 10.23 -4.62
C THR A 23 3.52 9.51 -5.73
N VAL A 24 3.23 8.23 -5.98
CA VAL A 24 3.82 7.48 -7.11
C VAL A 24 3.46 8.12 -8.45
N ALA A 25 2.19 8.46 -8.67
CA ALA A 25 1.71 9.08 -9.91
C ALA A 25 2.39 10.43 -10.20
N ASN A 26 2.77 11.17 -9.16
CA ASN A 26 3.49 12.45 -9.26
C ASN A 26 5.02 12.29 -9.35
N GLY A 27 5.53 11.06 -9.51
CA GLY A 27 6.96 10.77 -9.67
C GLY A 27 7.71 10.45 -8.37
N GLY A 28 7.05 10.54 -7.21
CA GLY A 28 7.58 10.11 -5.91
C GLY A 28 7.53 8.59 -5.73
N ILE A 29 8.16 7.84 -6.64
CA ILE A 29 7.98 6.38 -6.73
C ILE A 29 8.47 5.67 -5.47
N LYS A 30 9.73 5.91 -5.05
CA LYS A 30 10.28 5.29 -3.84
C LYS A 30 9.48 5.66 -2.60
N GLU A 31 9.15 6.94 -2.44
CA GLU A 31 8.40 7.44 -1.30
C GLU A 31 7.01 6.80 -1.21
N GLY A 32 6.26 6.78 -2.32
CA GLY A 32 4.94 6.19 -2.38
C GLY A 32 4.94 4.68 -2.13
N LEU A 33 5.96 3.97 -2.64
CA LEU A 33 6.13 2.53 -2.39
C LEU A 33 6.45 2.24 -0.92
N THR A 34 7.41 2.95 -0.33
CA THR A 34 7.75 2.80 1.08
C THR A 34 6.54 3.11 1.98
N ALA A 35 5.82 4.20 1.71
CA ALA A 35 4.61 4.54 2.44
C ALA A 35 3.54 3.43 2.33
N ALA A 36 3.35 2.86 1.14
CA ALA A 36 2.39 1.77 0.94
C ALA A 36 2.76 0.51 1.74
N THR A 37 4.03 0.12 1.76
CA THR A 37 4.53 -1.00 2.57
C THR A 37 4.25 -0.77 4.06
N GLU A 38 4.61 0.41 4.58
CA GLU A 38 4.38 0.77 5.98
C GLU A 38 2.89 0.75 6.35
N ILE A 39 2.01 1.22 5.45
CA ILE A 39 0.57 1.19 5.68
C ILE A 39 0.05 -0.25 5.78
N ILE A 40 0.50 -1.16 4.91
CA ILE A 40 0.05 -2.56 4.94
C ILE A 40 0.62 -3.30 6.16
N ASP A 41 1.86 -3.01 6.56
CA ASP A 41 2.46 -3.59 7.76
C ASP A 41 1.82 -3.11 9.06
N ALA A 42 1.32 -1.87 9.07
CA ALA A 42 0.53 -1.36 10.19
C ALA A 42 -0.88 -1.98 10.29
N VAL A 43 -1.39 -2.63 9.24
CA VAL A 43 -2.68 -3.31 9.26
C VAL A 43 -2.48 -4.76 9.73
N PRO A 44 -3.10 -5.19 10.85
CA PRO A 44 -2.97 -6.56 11.33
C PRO A 44 -3.42 -7.56 10.26
N PRO A 45 -2.79 -8.75 10.16
CA PRO A 45 -3.05 -9.71 9.07
C PRO A 45 -4.54 -10.05 8.87
N GLY A 46 -5.30 -10.20 9.96
CA GLY A 46 -6.76 -10.47 9.91
C GLY A 46 -7.63 -9.30 9.45
N HIS A 47 -7.04 -8.11 9.24
CA HIS A 47 -7.69 -6.88 8.80
C HIS A 47 -7.22 -6.40 7.42
N ARG A 48 -6.27 -7.12 6.78
CA ARG A 48 -5.83 -6.88 5.39
C ARG A 48 -6.90 -7.36 4.42
N THR A 49 -7.98 -6.61 4.35
CA THR A 49 -9.11 -6.94 3.46
C THR A 49 -8.76 -6.76 2.00
N ASN A 50 -9.60 -7.35 1.14
CA ASN A 50 -9.51 -7.20 -0.31
C ASN A 50 -9.42 -5.74 -0.76
N VAL A 51 -10.09 -4.80 -0.08
CA VAL A 51 -10.01 -3.36 -0.42
C VAL A 51 -8.60 -2.84 -0.19
N VAL A 52 -8.01 -3.11 0.97
CA VAL A 52 -6.66 -2.67 1.33
C VAL A 52 -5.62 -3.27 0.38
N THR A 53 -5.71 -4.58 0.13
CA THR A 53 -4.83 -5.30 -0.80
C THR A 53 -4.99 -4.79 -2.24
N HIS A 54 -6.23 -4.55 -2.69
CA HIS A 54 -6.49 -4.01 -4.02
C HIS A 54 -5.90 -2.61 -4.20
N THR A 55 -6.08 -1.70 -3.23
CA THR A 55 -5.51 -0.36 -3.32
C THR A 55 -3.98 -0.38 -3.34
N ALA A 56 -3.34 -1.26 -2.56
CA ALA A 56 -1.88 -1.43 -2.62
C ALA A 56 -1.38 -1.95 -3.99
N ARG A 57 -2.13 -2.84 -4.63
CA ARG A 57 -1.82 -3.23 -6.03
C ARG A 57 -1.93 -2.07 -7.01
N LEU A 58 -2.88 -1.15 -6.81
CA LEU A 58 -2.96 0.06 -7.63
C LEU A 58 -1.70 0.91 -7.50
N VAL A 59 -1.14 1.02 -6.29
CA VAL A 59 0.15 1.70 -6.07
C VAL A 59 1.27 1.04 -6.87
N LEU A 60 1.40 -0.30 -6.81
CA LEU A 60 2.38 -1.04 -7.62
C LEU A 60 2.19 -0.83 -9.13
N ASN A 61 0.94 -0.85 -9.59
CA ASN A 61 0.62 -0.71 -11.01
C ASN A 61 0.90 0.70 -11.54
N ALA A 62 0.81 1.73 -10.69
CA ALA A 62 1.16 3.10 -11.04
C ALA A 62 2.67 3.31 -11.24
N VAL A 63 3.51 2.39 -10.75
CA VAL A 63 4.97 2.46 -10.95
C VAL A 63 5.30 2.21 -12.43
N PRO A 64 6.14 3.04 -13.07
CA PRO A 64 6.65 2.80 -14.41
C PRO A 64 7.38 1.44 -14.50
N PRO A 65 7.26 0.70 -15.63
CA PRO A 65 7.82 -0.65 -15.78
C PRO A 65 9.31 -0.75 -15.40
N GLU A 66 10.10 0.25 -15.77
CA GLU A 66 11.54 0.33 -15.51
C GLU A 66 11.87 0.35 -14.00
N GLN A 67 10.98 0.89 -13.18
CA GLN A 67 11.17 1.00 -11.73
C GLN A 67 10.43 -0.08 -10.93
N ARG A 68 9.66 -0.95 -11.60
CA ARG A 68 8.96 -2.07 -10.96
C ARG A 68 9.90 -3.16 -10.45
N ILE A 69 11.16 -3.18 -10.89
CA ILE A 69 12.23 -4.06 -10.39
C ILE A 69 13.00 -3.45 -9.21
N SER A 70 12.64 -2.23 -8.78
CA SER A 70 13.30 -1.59 -7.65
C SER A 70 13.07 -2.36 -6.35
N PRO A 71 14.00 -2.28 -5.38
CA PRO A 71 13.84 -2.91 -4.07
C PRO A 71 12.53 -2.51 -3.37
N ALA A 72 12.14 -1.24 -3.45
CA ALA A 72 10.90 -0.75 -2.84
C ALA A 72 9.64 -1.40 -3.45
N ALA A 73 9.66 -1.73 -4.75
CA ALA A 73 8.57 -2.46 -5.39
C ALA A 73 8.57 -3.95 -5.02
N ALA A 74 9.75 -4.54 -4.78
CA ALA A 74 9.88 -5.91 -4.29
C ALA A 74 9.36 -6.03 -2.85
N ASP A 75 9.67 -5.07 -1.98
CA ASP A 75 9.20 -5.04 -0.59
C ASP A 75 7.66 -5.00 -0.53
N LEU A 76 7.04 -4.14 -1.32
CA LEU A 76 5.57 -4.05 -1.37
C LEU A 76 4.93 -5.35 -1.91
N ARG A 77 5.54 -6.00 -2.92
CA ARG A 77 5.07 -7.32 -3.41
C ARG A 77 5.18 -8.41 -2.35
N ALA A 78 6.29 -8.45 -1.61
CA ALA A 78 6.50 -9.41 -0.54
C ALA A 78 5.43 -9.28 0.55
N VAL A 79 5.08 -8.04 0.94
CA VAL A 79 4.03 -7.77 1.92
C VAL A 79 2.62 -8.15 1.41
N LEU A 80 2.39 -8.07 0.09
CA LEU A 80 1.16 -8.52 -0.57
C LEU A 80 1.10 -10.04 -0.81
N GLY A 81 2.21 -10.75 -0.60
CA GLY A 81 2.32 -12.18 -0.91
C GLY A 81 2.31 -12.46 -2.41
N GLU A 82 2.76 -11.50 -3.22
CA GLU A 82 2.82 -11.61 -4.68
C GLU A 82 4.26 -11.85 -5.15
N PRO A 83 4.47 -12.67 -6.20
CA PRO A 83 5.80 -12.92 -6.77
C PRO A 83 6.38 -11.70 -7.49
#